data_AF-A0A5B0MDU3-F1
#
_entry.id   AF-A0A5B0MDU3-F1
#
_cell.length_a   1.000
_cell.length_b   1.000
_cell.length_c   1.000
_cell.angle_alpha   90.00
_cell.angle_beta   90.00
_cell.angle_gamma   90.00
#
_symmetry.space_group_name_H-M   'P 1'
#
loop_
_entity.id
_entity.type
_entity.pdbx_description
1 polymer ?
#
loop_
_entity_poly.entity_id
_entity_poly.type
_entity_poly.pdbx_seq_one_letter_code
_entity_poly.pdbx_strand_id
1 'polypeptide(L)'
;MSPLNLFQLQLWIDQKRIDPTQPITMKEMLDSRIVHGIKDGVKLLGKGATDFRTENLTIIVSRASQSAIEAIERLGGRVICKFYNRLSLRALLKPHRFAAKHRFLPGDAHPVRKQDWMRYSDWETRRGYLGNLELTNQILDQVARRRAKQGWLSREQLASHVRARVQSDQAPPPPPPAS
;
A
#
# COMPACT_ATOMS: atom_id res chain seq x y z
N MET A 1 6.08 -10.89 9.56
CA MET A 1 5.80 -10.61 8.12
C MET A 1 5.21 -11.83 7.45
N SER A 2 4.20 -11.64 6.61
CA SER A 2 3.55 -12.74 5.89
C SER A 2 4.35 -13.05 4.61
N PRO A 3 4.75 -14.31 4.37
CA PRO A 3 5.45 -14.70 3.14
C PRO A 3 4.47 -14.78 1.97
N LEU A 4 4.93 -14.38 0.77
CA LEU A 4 4.21 -14.55 -0.49
C LEU A 4 5.17 -15.10 -1.54
N ASN A 5 4.82 -16.24 -2.14
CA ASN A 5 5.64 -16.88 -3.18
C ASN A 5 5.21 -16.43 -4.58
N LEU A 6 6.16 -16.35 -5.52
CA LEU A 6 5.88 -16.03 -6.93
C LEU A 6 4.92 -17.04 -7.59
N PHE A 7 5.05 -18.33 -7.28
CA PHE A 7 4.11 -19.36 -7.76
C PHE A 7 2.65 -19.03 -7.40
N GLN A 8 2.40 -18.60 -6.15
CA GLN A 8 1.05 -18.23 -5.71
C GLN A 8 0.57 -16.96 -6.41
N LEU A 9 1.47 -15.99 -6.61
CA LEU A 9 1.14 -14.77 -7.34
C LEU A 9 0.69 -15.07 -8.77
N GLN A 10 1.43 -15.92 -9.49
CA GLN A 10 1.08 -16.34 -10.84
C GLN A 10 -0.28 -17.04 -10.89
N LEU A 11 -0.53 -17.96 -9.95
CA LEU A 11 -1.81 -18.67 -9.88
C LEU A 11 -3.01 -17.70 -9.69
N TRP A 12 -2.85 -16.65 -8.89
CA TRP A 12 -3.91 -15.66 -8.69
C TRP A 12 -4.15 -14.76 -9.90
N ILE A 13 -3.09 -14.48 -10.67
CA ILE A 13 -3.16 -13.75 -11.94
C ILE A 13 -3.87 -14.62 -12.99
N ASP A 14 -3.50 -15.90 -13.08
CA ASP A 14 -4.12 -16.86 -14.00
C ASP A 14 -5.61 -17.05 -13.71
N GLN A 15 -6.00 -17.05 -12.42
CA GLN A 15 -7.40 -17.07 -11.98
C GLN A 15 -8.14 -15.73 -12.19
N LYS A 16 -7.48 -14.71 -12.75
CA LYS A 16 -8.02 -13.35 -12.95
C LYS A 16 -8.52 -12.69 -11.66
N ARG A 17 -7.99 -13.10 -10.50
CA ARG A 17 -8.29 -12.49 -9.20
C ARG A 17 -7.46 -11.26 -8.93
N ILE A 18 -6.33 -11.13 -9.61
CA ILE A 18 -5.43 -9.99 -9.59
C ILE A 18 -5.19 -9.56 -11.03
N ASP A 19 -5.35 -8.28 -11.30
CA ASP A 19 -5.01 -7.68 -12.58
C ASP A 19 -3.54 -7.21 -12.56
N PRO A 20 -2.66 -7.81 -13.37
CA PRO A 20 -1.23 -7.47 -13.40
C PRO A 20 -0.94 -6.17 -14.15
N THR A 21 -1.90 -5.60 -14.90
CA THR A 21 -1.71 -4.35 -15.64
C THR A 21 -1.60 -3.13 -14.74
N GLN A 22 -2.01 -3.28 -13.47
CA GLN A 22 -2.01 -2.23 -12.48
C GLN A 22 -1.01 -2.53 -11.37
N PRO A 23 -0.50 -1.48 -10.68
CA PRO A 23 0.36 -1.70 -9.53
C PRO A 23 -0.35 -2.49 -8.43
N ILE A 24 0.25 -3.61 -8.03
CA ILE A 24 -0.24 -4.48 -6.96
C ILE A 24 0.36 -4.01 -5.64
N THR A 25 -0.46 -3.48 -4.74
CA THR A 25 -0.06 -3.14 -3.38
C THR A 25 -0.56 -4.20 -2.39
N MET A 26 -0.13 -4.12 -1.14
CA MET A 26 -0.63 -5.03 -0.08
C MET A 26 -2.14 -4.95 0.14
N LYS A 27 -2.80 -3.86 -0.28
CA LYS A 27 -4.27 -3.74 -0.25
C LYS A 27 -4.91 -4.71 -1.25
N GLU A 28 -4.45 -4.73 -2.49
CA GLU A 28 -4.95 -5.62 -3.54
C GLU A 28 -4.62 -7.09 -3.21
N MET A 29 -3.49 -7.35 -2.54
CA MET A 29 -3.19 -8.69 -2.00
C MET A 29 -4.19 -9.13 -0.93
N LEU A 30 -4.59 -8.22 -0.03
CA LEU A 30 -5.59 -8.53 0.98
C LEU A 30 -6.97 -8.75 0.35
N ASP A 31 -7.34 -7.92 -0.62
CA ASP A 31 -8.66 -7.93 -1.27
C ASP A 31 -8.84 -9.16 -2.18
N SER A 32 -7.80 -9.54 -2.92
CA SER A 32 -7.75 -10.79 -3.69
C SER A 32 -7.66 -12.05 -2.83
N ARG A 33 -7.50 -11.89 -1.51
CA ARG A 33 -7.31 -12.98 -0.54
C ARG A 33 -6.09 -13.85 -0.85
N ILE A 34 -5.05 -13.32 -1.49
CA ILE A 34 -3.80 -14.08 -1.68
C ILE A 34 -3.02 -14.18 -0.37
N VAL A 35 -2.99 -13.08 0.42
CA VAL A 35 -2.38 -13.06 1.75
C VAL A 35 -3.43 -12.70 2.80
N HIS A 36 -3.38 -13.44 3.90
CA HIS A 36 -4.29 -13.27 5.03
C HIS A 36 -3.52 -12.69 6.22
N GLY A 37 -4.21 -11.95 7.09
CA GLY A 37 -3.67 -11.56 8.40
C GLY A 37 -2.37 -10.74 8.37
N ILE A 38 -2.25 -9.79 7.44
CA ILE A 38 -1.04 -8.96 7.28
C ILE A 38 -0.85 -8.06 8.54
N LYS A 39 0.11 -8.41 9.40
CA LYS A 39 0.46 -7.66 10.63
C LYS A 39 1.65 -6.74 10.47
N ASP A 40 2.74 -7.24 9.88
CA ASP A 40 4.01 -6.52 9.70
C ASP A 40 4.35 -6.24 8.23
N GLY A 41 3.39 -6.46 7.33
CA GLY A 41 3.58 -6.38 5.90
C GLY A 41 3.89 -7.73 5.25
N VAL A 42 4.16 -7.68 3.94
CA VAL A 42 4.37 -8.85 3.07
C VAL A 42 5.83 -8.93 2.65
N LYS A 43 6.40 -10.14 2.72
CA LYS A 43 7.72 -10.47 2.16
C LYS A 43 7.55 -11.35 0.93
N LEU A 44 8.01 -10.86 -0.21
CA LEU A 44 8.00 -11.60 -1.47
C LEU A 44 9.18 -12.58 -1.53
N LEU A 45 8.91 -13.81 -1.96
CA LEU A 45 9.86 -14.92 -2.03
C LEU A 45 9.88 -15.52 -3.44
N GLY A 46 11.08 -15.82 -3.94
CA GLY A 46 11.32 -16.30 -5.31
C GLY A 46 10.97 -17.77 -5.57
N LYS A 47 10.15 -18.42 -4.72
CA LYS A 47 9.72 -19.80 -4.99
C LYS A 47 8.77 -19.82 -6.18
N GLY A 48 9.11 -20.59 -7.22
CA GLY A 48 8.41 -20.59 -8.51
C GLY A 48 8.88 -19.50 -9.48
N ALA A 49 10.09 -18.98 -9.30
CA ALA A 49 10.68 -17.98 -10.20
C ALA A 49 10.85 -18.45 -11.66
N THR A 50 10.99 -19.76 -11.90
CA THR A 50 11.11 -20.36 -13.24
C THR A 50 9.79 -20.33 -14.01
N ASP A 51 8.68 -20.49 -13.31
CA ASP A 51 7.34 -20.65 -13.91
C ASP A 51 6.58 -19.32 -13.93
N PHE A 52 7.16 -18.28 -13.33
CA PHE A 52 6.62 -16.94 -13.34
C PHE A 52 6.72 -16.37 -14.76
N ARG A 53 5.59 -15.95 -15.32
CA ARG A 53 5.45 -15.56 -16.74
C ARG A 53 4.73 -14.23 -16.94
N THR A 54 4.42 -13.53 -15.85
CA THR A 54 3.70 -12.26 -15.93
C THR A 54 4.65 -11.13 -16.25
N GLU A 55 4.47 -10.52 -17.42
CA GLU A 55 5.27 -9.38 -17.90
C GLU A 55 4.84 -8.05 -17.27
N ASN A 56 5.78 -7.10 -17.19
CA ASN A 56 5.55 -5.71 -16.78
C ASN A 56 4.85 -5.53 -15.42
N LEU A 57 4.97 -6.53 -14.54
CA LEU A 57 4.32 -6.51 -13.23
C LEU A 57 4.94 -5.46 -12.32
N THR A 58 4.15 -4.50 -11.83
CA THR A 58 4.58 -3.57 -10.77
C THR A 58 4.03 -3.99 -9.42
N ILE A 59 4.89 -4.26 -8.45
CA ILE A 59 4.51 -4.77 -7.12
C ILE A 59 5.13 -3.94 -5.99
N ILE A 60 4.31 -3.56 -5.01
CA ILE A 60 4.72 -2.80 -3.82
C ILE A 60 4.53 -3.68 -2.58
N VAL A 61 5.65 -4.09 -1.98
CA VAL A 61 5.71 -4.96 -0.80
C VAL A 61 6.59 -4.33 0.29
N SER A 62 6.65 -4.95 1.47
CA SER A 62 7.55 -4.47 2.53
C SER A 62 8.98 -4.94 2.32
N ARG A 63 9.17 -6.18 1.87
CA ARG A 63 10.48 -6.78 1.57
C ARG A 63 10.35 -7.76 0.40
N ALA A 64 11.45 -8.01 -0.30
CA ALA A 64 11.56 -9.06 -1.31
C ALA A 64 12.90 -9.80 -1.16
N SER A 65 12.95 -11.06 -1.61
CA SER A 65 14.21 -11.79 -1.80
C SER A 65 14.85 -11.41 -3.14
N GLN A 66 16.18 -11.56 -3.26
CA GLN A 66 16.88 -11.29 -4.53
C GLN A 66 16.34 -12.10 -5.69
N SER A 67 16.17 -13.41 -5.47
CA SER A 67 15.55 -14.32 -6.44
C SER A 67 14.15 -13.89 -6.89
N ALA A 68 13.39 -13.18 -6.06
CA ALA A 68 12.08 -12.67 -6.45
C ALA A 68 12.18 -11.39 -7.29
N ILE A 69 13.10 -10.50 -6.93
CA ILE A 69 13.37 -9.25 -7.65
C ILE A 69 13.86 -9.60 -9.07
N GLU A 70 14.89 -10.44 -9.16
CA GLU A 70 15.47 -10.87 -10.44
C GLU A 70 14.44 -11.51 -11.37
N ALA A 71 13.56 -12.38 -10.83
CA ALA A 71 12.54 -13.05 -11.63
C ALA A 71 11.50 -12.07 -12.20
N ILE A 72 11.11 -11.06 -11.43
CA ILE A 72 10.16 -10.04 -11.88
C ILE A 72 10.81 -9.08 -12.88
N GLU A 73 12.04 -8.65 -12.61
CA GLU A 73 12.79 -7.73 -13.48
C GLU A 73 13.18 -8.36 -14.81
N ARG A 74 13.46 -9.68 -14.83
CA ARG A 74 13.68 -10.44 -16.07
C ARG A 74 12.53 -10.31 -17.07
N LEU A 75 11.30 -10.12 -16.57
CA LEU A 75 10.09 -9.95 -17.38
C LEU A 75 9.67 -8.48 -17.52
N GLY A 76 10.58 -7.53 -17.29
CA GLY A 76 10.32 -6.10 -17.39
C GLY A 76 9.47 -5.51 -16.26
N GLY A 77 9.21 -6.29 -15.20
CA GLY A 77 8.48 -5.84 -14.02
C GLY A 77 9.30 -4.94 -13.10
N ARG A 78 8.64 -4.39 -12.08
CA ARG A 78 9.23 -3.50 -11.08
C ARG A 78 8.81 -3.92 -9.68
N VAL A 79 9.79 -4.08 -8.79
CA VAL A 79 9.55 -4.36 -7.37
C VAL A 79 9.90 -3.11 -6.57
N ILE A 80 9.02 -2.70 -5.65
CA ILE A 80 9.29 -1.60 -4.72
C ILE A 80 9.10 -2.10 -3.29
N CYS A 81 10.15 -1.96 -2.49
CA CYS A 81 10.12 -2.24 -1.06
C CYS A 81 9.83 -0.95 -0.30
N LYS A 82 8.60 -0.79 0.19
CA LYS A 82 8.16 0.36 0.98
C LYS A 82 7.97 0.02 2.46
N PHE A 83 8.49 0.88 3.33
CA PHE A 83 8.29 0.75 4.77
C PHE A 83 6.86 1.11 5.17
N TYR A 84 6.29 0.30 6.06
CA TYR A 84 5.03 0.61 6.72
C TYR A 84 5.17 0.34 8.22
N ASN A 85 4.71 1.29 9.04
CA ASN A 85 4.50 1.03 10.46
C ASN A 85 3.13 0.36 10.65
N ARG A 86 2.81 -0.09 11.86
CA ARG A 86 1.52 -0.75 12.13
C ARG A 86 0.31 0.13 11.81
N LEU A 87 0.42 1.45 12.03
CA LEU A 87 -0.66 2.40 11.84
C LEU A 87 -0.91 2.70 10.35
N SER A 88 0.14 2.95 9.58
CA SER A 88 0.10 3.21 8.14
C SER A 88 -0.29 1.95 7.37
N LEU A 89 0.20 0.77 7.78
CA LEU A 89 -0.25 -0.50 7.21
C LEU A 89 -1.75 -0.71 7.44
N ARG A 90 -2.25 -0.42 8.66
CA ARG A 90 -3.69 -0.52 8.95
C ARG A 90 -4.51 0.46 8.10
N ALA A 91 -4.01 1.68 7.90
CA ALA A 91 -4.65 2.68 7.05
C ALA A 91 -4.70 2.24 5.58
N LEU A 92 -3.62 1.65 5.06
CA LEU A 92 -3.58 1.10 3.71
C LEU A 92 -4.56 -0.07 3.53
N LEU A 93 -4.57 -1.03 4.46
CA LEU A 93 -5.36 -2.25 4.35
C LEU A 93 -6.87 -2.02 4.61
N LYS A 94 -7.20 -1.18 5.59
CA LYS A 94 -8.58 -0.98 6.08
C LYS A 94 -8.89 0.51 6.34
N PRO A 95 -8.89 1.35 5.29
CA PRO A 95 -9.15 2.79 5.45
C PRO A 95 -10.57 3.09 5.95
N HIS A 96 -11.56 2.28 5.55
CA HIS A 96 -12.95 2.40 6.00
C HIS A 96 -13.10 2.36 7.53
N ARG A 97 -12.20 1.69 8.27
CA ARG A 97 -12.24 1.66 9.75
C ARG A 97 -11.84 2.99 10.40
N PHE A 98 -11.08 3.82 9.70
CA PHE A 98 -10.75 5.16 10.16
C PHE A 98 -11.90 6.12 9.84
N ALA A 99 -12.45 6.02 8.62
CA ALA A 99 -13.62 6.78 8.20
C ALA A 99 -14.83 6.54 9.12
N ALA A 100 -15.14 5.28 9.44
CA ALA A 100 -16.23 4.91 10.34
C ALA A 100 -16.05 5.42 11.79
N LYS A 101 -14.82 5.76 12.18
CA LYS A 101 -14.51 6.35 13.50
C LYS A 101 -14.30 7.86 13.43
N HIS A 102 -14.57 8.48 12.28
CA HIS A 102 -14.30 9.90 12.01
C HIS A 102 -12.84 10.30 12.35
N ARG A 103 -11.89 9.39 12.11
CA ARG A 103 -10.47 9.65 12.35
C ARG A 103 -9.77 10.05 11.06
N PHE A 104 -8.79 10.93 11.18
CA PHE A 104 -7.88 11.24 10.10
C PHE A 104 -7.15 10.00 9.59
N LEU A 105 -6.96 9.91 8.27
CA LEU A 105 -6.05 8.92 7.71
C LEU A 105 -4.61 9.33 8.07
N PRO A 106 -3.84 8.47 8.74
CA PRO A 106 -2.46 8.78 9.09
C PRO A 106 -1.60 8.85 7.83
N GLY A 107 -0.55 9.66 7.88
CA GLY A 107 0.43 9.73 6.81
C GLY A 107 1.36 8.52 6.78
N ASP A 108 2.09 8.41 5.67
CA ASP A 108 3.21 7.48 5.62
C ASP A 108 4.28 7.92 6.61
N ALA A 109 4.81 6.93 7.33
CA ALA A 109 5.88 7.15 8.29
C ALA A 109 7.20 6.69 7.69
N HIS A 110 8.26 7.43 7.96
CA HIS A 110 9.62 6.96 7.68
C HIS A 110 10.06 5.92 8.72
N PRO A 111 11.01 5.04 8.37
CA PRO A 111 11.64 4.16 9.34
C PRO A 111 12.28 4.99 10.47
N VAL A 112 12.32 4.42 11.68
CA VAL A 112 12.98 5.07 12.83
C VAL A 112 14.36 4.46 13.07
N ARG A 113 14.50 3.15 12.83
CA ARG A 113 15.75 2.41 13.09
C ARG A 113 16.74 2.63 11.96
N LYS A 114 18.02 2.87 12.29
CA LYS A 114 19.12 3.02 11.32
C LYS A 114 19.21 1.87 10.31
N GLN A 115 19.00 0.64 10.76
CA GLN A 115 19.02 -0.56 9.90
C GLN A 115 17.89 -0.54 8.85
N ASP A 116 16.72 -0.02 9.22
CA ASP A 116 15.61 0.08 8.29
C ASP A 116 15.85 1.25 7.32
N TRP A 117 16.38 2.39 7.77
CA TRP A 117 16.86 3.45 6.86
C TRP A 117 17.80 2.89 5.80
N MET A 118 18.89 2.25 6.22
CA MET A 118 19.87 1.67 5.29
C MET A 118 19.22 0.67 4.32
N ARG A 119 18.26 -0.14 4.79
CA ARG A 119 17.54 -1.08 3.94
C ARG A 119 16.65 -0.40 2.90
N TYR A 120 15.92 0.64 3.28
CA TYR A 120 14.97 1.31 2.39
C TYR A 120 15.61 2.39 1.52
N SER A 121 16.82 2.86 1.85
CA SER A 121 17.65 3.72 0.99
C SER A 121 18.37 2.94 -0.11
N ASP A 122 18.62 1.65 0.09
CA ASP A 122 19.30 0.79 -0.88
C ASP A 122 18.37 0.39 -2.03
N TRP A 123 18.50 1.12 -3.15
CA TRP A 123 17.78 0.84 -4.39
C TRP A 123 18.38 -0.33 -5.16
N GLU A 124 19.70 -0.42 -5.25
CA GLU A 124 20.38 -1.37 -6.13
C GLU A 124 20.10 -2.82 -5.75
N THR A 125 20.17 -3.13 -4.46
CA THR A 125 20.05 -4.50 -3.98
C THR A 125 18.64 -4.79 -3.47
N ARG A 126 17.97 -3.83 -2.85
CA ARG A 126 16.71 -4.11 -2.13
C ARG A 126 15.49 -3.41 -2.72
N ARG A 127 15.68 -2.60 -3.76
CA ARG A 127 14.65 -1.76 -4.37
C ARG A 127 13.89 -0.94 -3.32
N GLY A 128 14.65 -0.43 -2.36
CA GLY A 128 14.14 0.39 -1.27
C GLY A 128 13.57 1.70 -1.81
N TYR A 129 12.36 2.04 -1.39
CA TYR A 129 11.64 3.21 -1.91
C TYR A 129 12.33 4.56 -1.66
N LEU A 130 13.18 4.68 -0.62
CA LEU A 130 13.91 5.91 -0.33
C LEU A 130 15.06 6.14 -1.32
N GLY A 131 15.57 5.07 -1.95
CA GLY A 131 16.63 5.18 -2.95
C GLY A 131 16.12 5.66 -4.32
N ASN A 132 14.83 5.51 -4.59
CA ASN A 132 14.18 6.08 -5.77
C ASN A 132 12.77 6.59 -5.42
N LEU A 133 12.74 7.75 -4.76
CA LEU A 133 11.49 8.38 -4.31
C LEU A 133 10.62 8.84 -5.49
N GLU A 134 11.23 9.33 -6.57
CA GLU A 134 10.51 9.85 -7.72
C GLU A 134 9.67 8.75 -8.38
N LEU A 135 10.29 7.63 -8.74
CA LEU A 135 9.60 6.47 -9.31
C LEU A 135 8.51 5.95 -8.37
N THR A 136 8.83 5.86 -7.07
CA THR A 136 7.88 5.40 -6.07
C THR A 136 6.65 6.31 -6.02
N ASN A 137 6.84 7.62 -5.98
CA ASN A 137 5.76 8.59 -5.91
C ASN A 137 4.90 8.55 -7.18
N GLN A 138 5.52 8.44 -8.37
CA GLN A 138 4.78 8.29 -9.63
C GLN A 138 3.84 7.07 -9.61
N ILE A 139 4.32 5.92 -9.12
CA ILE A 139 3.51 4.70 -9.02
C ILE A 139 2.42 4.84 -7.97
N LEU A 140 2.72 5.43 -6.81
CA LEU A 140 1.73 5.67 -5.76
C LEU A 140 0.65 6.65 -6.19
N ASP A 141 1.01 7.68 -6.95
CA ASP A 141 0.07 8.64 -7.53
C ASP A 141 -0.82 7.98 -8.57
N GLN A 142 -0.29 7.08 -9.40
CA GLN A 142 -1.09 6.25 -10.30
C GLN A 142 -2.11 5.41 -9.52
N VAL A 143 -1.68 4.76 -8.42
CA VAL A 143 -2.58 4.00 -7.54
C VAL A 143 -3.64 4.91 -6.91
N ALA A 144 -3.26 6.09 -6.43
CA ALA A 144 -4.16 7.05 -5.81
C ALA A 144 -5.22 7.56 -6.82
N ARG A 145 -4.80 7.94 -8.03
CA ARG A 145 -5.70 8.34 -9.12
C ARG A 145 -6.68 7.22 -9.49
N ARG A 146 -6.20 5.97 -9.57
CA ARG A 146 -7.06 4.80 -9.82
C ARG A 146 -8.10 4.63 -8.71
N ARG A 147 -7.69 4.72 -7.45
CA ARG A 147 -8.59 4.61 -6.31
C ARG A 147 -9.61 5.75 -6.27
N ALA A 148 -9.20 6.98 -6.60
CA ALA A 148 -10.11 8.12 -6.70
C ALA A 148 -11.20 7.89 -7.76
N LYS A 149 -10.87 7.30 -8.92
CA LYS A 149 -11.86 6.90 -9.93
C LYS A 149 -12.87 5.85 -9.41
N GLN A 150 -12.45 5.03 -8.46
CA GLN A 150 -13.31 4.05 -7.78
C GLN A 150 -14.09 4.65 -6.59
N GLY A 151 -14.13 5.98 -6.47
CA GLY A 151 -14.87 6.69 -5.41
C GLY A 151 -14.16 6.70 -4.06
N TRP A 152 -12.86 6.36 -4.01
CA TRP A 152 -12.11 6.48 -2.76
C TRP A 152 -11.81 7.93 -2.44
N LEU A 153 -12.19 8.35 -1.23
CA LEU A 153 -11.86 9.67 -0.71
C LEU A 153 -10.36 9.78 -0.43
N SER A 154 -9.78 10.89 -0.86
CA SER A 154 -8.40 11.24 -0.55
C SER A 154 -8.23 11.50 0.96
N ARG A 155 -6.98 11.46 1.43
CA ARG A 155 -6.65 11.79 2.82
C ARG A 155 -7.10 13.20 3.19
N GLU A 156 -6.98 14.14 2.26
CA GLU A 156 -7.38 15.53 2.45
C GLU A 156 -8.90 15.69 2.51
N GLN A 157 -9.64 14.98 1.63
CA GLN A 157 -11.10 14.95 1.66
C GLN A 157 -11.65 14.32 2.95
N LEU A 158 -11.01 13.25 3.44
CA LEU A 158 -11.37 12.69 4.74
C LEU A 158 -11.05 13.66 5.88
N ALA A 159 -9.93 14.38 5.80
CA ALA A 159 -9.57 15.36 6.81
C ALA A 159 -10.52 16.56 6.83
N SER A 160 -10.94 17.07 5.66
CA SER A 160 -11.92 18.15 5.58
C SER A 160 -13.28 17.74 6.14
N HIS A 161 -13.76 16.52 5.82
CA HIS A 161 -15.01 16.00 6.38
C HIS A 161 -14.97 15.86 7.90
N VAL A 162 -13.85 15.36 8.46
CA VAL A 162 -13.70 15.24 9.92
C VAL A 162 -13.62 16.62 10.58
N ARG A 163 -12.85 17.57 10.00
CA ARG A 163 -12.75 18.94 10.53
C ARG A 163 -14.08 19.67 10.54
N ALA A 164 -14.84 19.60 9.43
CA ALA A 164 -16.15 20.23 9.31
C ALA A 164 -17.11 19.77 10.42
N ARG A 165 -17.06 18.48 10.78
CA ARG A 165 -17.91 17.92 11.83
C ARG A 165 -17.47 18.29 13.25
N VAL A 166 -16.16 18.32 13.52
CA VAL A 166 -15.66 18.81 14.83
C VAL A 166 -16.08 20.26 15.03
N GLN A 167 -16.07 21.07 13.97
CA GLN A 167 -16.50 22.46 14.04
C GLN A 167 -18.01 22.61 14.25
N SER A 168 -18.85 21.72 13.70
CA SER A 168 -20.30 21.72 13.98
C SER A 168 -20.62 21.31 15.42
N ASP A 169 -19.87 20.36 16.00
CA ASP A 169 -20.06 19.93 17.38
C ASP A 169 -19.59 20.98 18.41
N GLN A 170 -18.68 21.89 18.00
CA GLN A 170 -18.19 22.99 18.83
C GLN A 170 -19.04 24.27 18.73
N ALA A 171 -20.07 24.31 17.88
CA ALA A 171 -20.95 25.46 17.77
C ALA A 171 -21.77 25.62 19.07
N PRO A 172 -21.86 26.84 19.65
CA PRO A 172 -22.71 27.08 20.80
C PRO A 172 -24.17 26.77 20.46
N PRO A 173 -24.97 26.24 21.41
CA PRO A 173 -26.38 25.98 21.17
C PRO A 173 -27.10 27.28 20.74
N PRO A 174 -28.12 27.19 19.88
CA PRO A 174 -28.88 28.36 19.48
C PRO A 174 -29.49 29.03 20.72
N PRO A 175 -29.58 30.38 20.74
CA PRO A 175 -30.23 31.07 21.85
C PRO A 175 -31.68 30.59 21.99
N PRO A 176 -32.22 30.52 23.22
CA PRO A 176 -33.61 30.13 23.43
C PRO A 176 -34.56 31.09 22.68
N PRO A 177 -35.73 30.62 22.21
CA PRO A 177 -36.69 31.46 21.52
C PRO A 177 -37.14 32.61 22.44
N ALA A 178 -37.15 33.83 21.89
CA ALA A 178 -37.62 35.01 22.61
C ALA A 178 -39.10 34.82 22.98
N SER A 179 -39.40 34.96 24.28
CA SER A 179 -40.77 34.90 24.83
C SER A 179 -41.57 36.15 24.50
#